data_AF-A0A835QMB6-F1
#
_entry.id   AF-A0A835QMB6-F1
#
_cell.length_a   1.000
_cell.length_b   1.000
_cell.length_c   1.000
_cell.angle_alpha   90.00
_cell.angle_beta   90.00
_cell.angle_gamma   90.00
#
_symmetry.space_group_name_H-M   'P 1'
#
loop_
_entity.id
_entity.type
_entity.pdbx_description
1 polymer ?
#
loop_
_entity_poly.entity_id
_entity_poly.type
_entity_poly.pdbx_seq_one_letter_code
_entity_poly.pdbx_strand_id
1 'polypeptide(L)'
;MPKLHHSDYYTVPQIPELASKERAEPGFCRHVKDFVVGHRSYGSIKFFGETDVRSLDLESIVQFNNREVIVYRDEGKKPPVGQGLNKPAEVTLLNIKCMNKKTGQLYTEGPKVARYREMLVKKAEEQGAEFVSFDPVKGEWKFRVKHFSCYEFVGEEDLDHLGCYEP
;
A
#
# COMPACT_ATOMS: atom_id res chain seq x y z
N MET A 1 22.41 -2.82 2.84
CA MET A 1 21.27 -2.95 1.91
C MET A 1 20.02 -3.32 2.70
N PRO A 2 18.83 -2.89 2.24
CA PRO A 2 17.59 -3.43 2.79
C PRO A 2 17.50 -4.93 2.51
N LYS A 3 16.77 -5.64 3.37
CA LYS A 3 16.58 -7.09 3.30
C LYS A 3 15.17 -7.42 2.82
N LEU A 4 15.11 -8.42 1.95
CA LEU A 4 13.91 -9.14 1.52
C LEU A 4 14.20 -10.63 1.71
N HIS A 5 13.22 -11.35 2.23
CA HIS A 5 13.25 -12.78 2.49
C HIS A 5 12.44 -13.57 1.45
N HIS A 6 11.37 -12.99 0.90
CA HIS A 6 10.49 -13.63 -0.08
C HIS A 6 10.61 -12.99 -1.48
N SER A 7 10.59 -13.83 -2.52
CA SER A 7 10.73 -13.40 -3.93
C SER A 7 9.55 -12.58 -4.46
N ASP A 8 8.43 -12.61 -3.75
CA ASP A 8 7.23 -11.85 -4.11
C ASP A 8 7.32 -10.39 -3.69
N TYR A 9 8.23 -10.05 -2.78
CA TYR A 9 8.56 -8.67 -2.48
C TYR A 9 9.57 -8.10 -3.48
N TYR A 10 9.49 -6.80 -3.71
CA TYR A 10 10.42 -6.07 -4.55
C TYR A 10 10.60 -4.62 -4.05
N THR A 11 11.65 -3.97 -4.54
CA THR A 11 11.89 -2.54 -4.32
C THR A 11 12.09 -1.80 -5.63
N VAL A 12 11.84 -0.50 -5.63
CA VAL A 12 12.28 0.42 -6.68
C VAL A 12 13.01 1.59 -6.03
N PRO A 13 14.30 1.83 -6.34
CA PRO A 13 15.21 0.99 -7.14
C PRO A 13 15.34 -0.45 -6.62
N GLN A 14 15.67 -1.41 -7.49
CA GLN A 14 15.88 -2.80 -7.07
C GLN A 14 17.12 -2.95 -6.19
N ILE A 15 17.18 -3.99 -5.33
CA ILE A 15 18.34 -4.22 -4.44
C ILE A 15 19.70 -4.22 -5.18
N PRO A 16 19.88 -4.87 -6.35
CA PRO A 16 21.14 -4.81 -7.07
C PRO A 16 21.46 -3.40 -7.62
N GLU A 17 20.43 -2.63 -7.97
CA GLU A 17 20.57 -1.24 -8.41
C GLU A 17 20.97 -0.34 -7.24
N LEU A 18 20.33 -0.48 -6.08
CA LEU A 18 20.71 0.21 -4.84
C LEU A 18 22.18 -0.08 -4.50
N ALA A 19 22.61 -1.33 -4.60
CA ALA A 19 23.99 -1.72 -4.36
C ALA A 19 24.98 -1.11 -5.35
N SER A 20 24.58 -1.00 -6.61
CA SER A 20 25.42 -0.38 -7.64
C SER A 20 25.52 1.13 -7.44
N LYS A 21 24.40 1.80 -7.09
CA LYS A 21 24.39 3.22 -6.78
C LYS A 21 25.18 3.57 -5.52
N GLU A 22 25.06 2.77 -4.46
CA GLU A 22 25.86 2.97 -3.24
C GLU A 22 27.38 2.84 -3.49
N ARG A 23 27.80 1.95 -4.39
CA ARG A 23 29.22 1.82 -4.76
C ARG A 23 29.71 3.02 -5.59
N ALA A 24 28.87 3.53 -6.48
CA ALA A 24 29.20 4.67 -7.33
C ALA A 24 29.16 6.00 -6.56
N GLU A 25 28.21 6.13 -5.63
CA GLU A 25 27.96 7.30 -4.80
C GLU A 25 27.77 6.85 -3.34
N PRO A 26 28.85 6.82 -2.53
CA PRO A 26 28.77 6.42 -1.13
C PRO A 26 27.78 7.28 -0.35
N GLY A 27 26.84 6.63 0.33
CA GLY A 27 25.75 7.31 1.05
C GLY A 27 24.45 7.45 0.26
N PHE A 28 24.39 7.04 -1.01
CA PHE A 28 23.16 7.06 -1.81
C PHE A 28 21.97 6.39 -1.09
N CYS A 29 22.18 5.24 -0.44
CA CYS A 29 21.14 4.51 0.28
C CYS A 29 20.58 5.26 1.51
N ARG A 30 21.18 6.37 1.93
CA ARG A 30 20.65 7.23 3.00
C ARG A 30 19.53 8.16 2.52
N HIS A 31 19.50 8.43 1.22
CA HIS A 31 18.72 9.51 0.62
C HIS A 31 17.98 9.02 -0.63
N VAL A 32 17.50 7.77 -0.63
CA VAL A 32 16.79 7.21 -1.79
C VAL A 32 15.48 7.95 -1.98
N LYS A 33 15.38 8.72 -3.04
CA LYS A 33 14.17 9.49 -3.38
C LYS A 33 13.08 8.56 -3.89
N ASP A 34 11.85 8.81 -3.43
CA ASP A 34 10.65 8.17 -3.95
C ASP A 34 10.72 6.63 -3.91
N PHE A 35 11.31 6.12 -2.83
CA PHE A 35 11.55 4.69 -2.64
C PHE A 35 10.24 3.90 -2.63
N VAL A 36 10.21 2.78 -3.35
CA VAL A 36 9.04 1.89 -3.42
C VAL A 36 9.38 0.55 -2.79
N VAL A 37 8.45 0.04 -1.99
CA VAL A 37 8.39 -1.36 -1.55
C VAL A 37 7.08 -1.94 -2.08
N GLY A 38 7.10 -3.14 -2.65
CA GLY A 38 5.89 -3.77 -3.14
C GLY A 38 5.90 -5.28 -3.01
N HIS A 39 4.70 -5.85 -3.10
CA HIS A 39 4.42 -7.27 -3.18
C HIS A 39 3.66 -7.55 -4.47
N ARG A 40 4.17 -8.47 -5.30
CA ARG A 40 3.69 -8.74 -6.67
C ARG A 40 2.19 -8.97 -6.77
N SER A 41 1.60 -9.61 -5.76
CA SER A 41 0.18 -9.99 -5.77
C SER A 41 -0.74 -9.03 -5.04
N TYR A 42 -0.20 -8.11 -4.23
CA TYR A 42 -1.02 -7.33 -3.28
C TYR A 42 -0.91 -5.83 -3.45
N GLY A 43 0.22 -5.30 -3.93
CA GLY A 43 0.37 -3.86 -4.13
C GLY A 43 1.74 -3.32 -3.85
N SER A 44 1.79 -2.00 -3.65
CA SER A 44 3.03 -1.28 -3.42
C SER A 44 2.81 -0.01 -2.61
N ILE A 45 3.85 0.43 -1.89
CA ILE A 45 3.91 1.71 -1.22
C ILE A 45 5.07 2.51 -1.81
N LYS A 46 4.79 3.72 -2.29
CA LYS A 46 5.78 4.72 -2.68
C LYS A 46 5.95 5.73 -1.55
N PHE A 47 7.10 5.72 -0.90
CA PHE A 47 7.45 6.67 0.16
C PHE A 47 8.02 7.95 -0.44
N PHE A 48 7.35 9.08 -0.22
CA PHE A 48 7.73 10.35 -0.85
C PHE A 48 9.02 10.94 -0.27
N GLY A 49 9.82 11.58 -1.12
CA GLY A 49 11.07 12.23 -0.70
C GLY A 49 12.15 11.21 -0.32
N GLU A 50 13.12 11.63 0.48
CA GLU A 50 14.31 10.83 0.79
C GLU A 50 14.05 9.80 1.89
N THR A 51 14.54 8.58 1.68
CA THR A 51 14.40 7.46 2.62
C THR A 51 15.76 6.81 2.86
N ASP A 52 16.16 6.66 4.12
CA ASP A 52 17.31 5.82 4.50
C ASP A 52 16.86 4.36 4.48
N VAL A 53 17.32 3.61 3.48
CA VAL A 53 16.92 2.22 3.26
C VAL A 53 17.94 1.22 3.82
N ARG A 54 18.99 1.70 4.49
CA ARG A 54 20.06 0.83 4.97
C ARG A 54 19.56 0.00 6.16
N SER A 55 19.91 -1.29 6.13
CA SER A 55 19.63 -2.24 7.22
C SER A 55 18.14 -2.40 7.57
N LEU A 56 17.22 -1.88 6.75
CA LEU A 56 15.80 -2.15 6.91
C LEU A 56 15.53 -3.61 6.56
N ASP A 57 14.88 -4.30 7.48
CA ASP A 57 14.19 -5.55 7.17
C ASP A 57 12.77 -5.17 6.71
N LEU A 58 12.60 -5.10 5.38
CA LEU A 58 11.40 -4.51 4.80
C LEU A 58 10.16 -5.36 5.04
N GLU A 59 10.30 -6.69 5.16
CA GLU A 59 9.17 -7.60 5.32
C GLU A 59 8.69 -7.68 6.76
N SER A 60 9.56 -7.44 7.75
CA SER A 60 9.09 -7.27 9.13
C SER A 60 8.42 -5.92 9.36
N ILE A 61 8.78 -4.90 8.57
CA ILE A 61 8.21 -3.55 8.67
C ILE A 61 6.93 -3.41 7.83
N VAL A 62 6.92 -3.85 6.58
CA VAL A 62 5.84 -3.68 5.61
C VAL A 62 5.23 -5.04 5.28
N GLN A 63 3.97 -5.22 5.61
CA GLN A 63 3.25 -6.47 5.40
C GLN A 63 2.04 -6.21 4.51
N PHE A 64 2.05 -6.85 3.34
CA PHE A 64 0.91 -6.82 2.43
C PHE A 64 0.00 -8.01 2.68
N ASN A 65 -1.29 -7.72 2.86
CA ASN A 65 -2.37 -8.70 2.98
C ASN A 65 -3.35 -8.52 1.83
N ASN A 66 -4.37 -9.37 1.77
CA ASN A 66 -5.45 -9.21 0.80
C ASN A 66 -6.23 -7.90 1.09
N ARG A 67 -6.07 -6.91 0.19
CA ARG A 67 -6.77 -5.60 0.26
C ARG A 67 -6.39 -4.75 1.48
N GLU A 68 -5.22 -4.99 2.07
CA GLU A 68 -4.72 -4.25 3.23
C GLU A 68 -3.18 -4.20 3.19
N VAL A 69 -2.60 -3.13 3.74
CA VAL A 69 -1.18 -3.07 4.04
C VAL A 69 -0.95 -2.55 5.45
N ILE A 70 -0.02 -3.17 6.17
CA ILE A 70 0.36 -2.79 7.54
C ILE A 70 1.83 -2.35 7.50
N VAL A 71 2.12 -1.19 8.07
CA VAL A 71 3.49 -0.66 8.21
C VAL A 71 3.76 -0.43 9.69
N TYR A 72 4.79 -1.11 10.21
CA TYR A 72 5.08 -1.25 11.65
C TYR A 72 3.92 -1.86 12.43
N ARG A 73 3.73 -3.19 12.32
CA ARG A 73 2.71 -3.91 13.12
C ARG A 73 2.89 -3.71 14.64
N ASP A 74 4.14 -3.62 15.09
CA ASP A 74 4.47 -3.41 16.51
C ASP A 74 4.68 -1.91 16.76
N GLU A 75 3.73 -1.28 17.46
CA GLU A 75 3.78 0.14 17.81
C GLU A 75 5.04 0.51 18.61
N GLY A 76 5.58 -0.41 19.43
CA GLY A 76 6.81 -0.19 20.17
C GLY A 76 8.06 -0.09 19.29
N LYS A 77 7.97 -0.58 18.04
CA LYS A 77 9.03 -0.49 17.02
C LYS A 77 8.77 0.60 15.99
N LYS A 78 7.60 1.25 16.03
CA LYS A 78 7.24 2.29 15.08
C LYS A 78 8.01 3.58 15.43
N PRO A 79 8.83 4.11 14.51
CA PRO A 79 9.55 5.35 14.76
C PRO A 79 8.59 6.56 14.73
N PRO A 80 9.02 7.73 15.24
CA PRO A 80 8.25 8.98 15.13
C PRO A 80 7.89 9.33 13.67
N VAL A 81 6.82 10.10 13.52
CA VAL A 81 6.38 10.58 12.20
C VAL A 81 7.52 11.33 11.48
N GLY A 82 7.72 11.00 10.20
CA GLY A 82 8.80 11.51 9.35
C GLY A 82 10.08 10.68 9.38
N GLN A 83 10.22 9.71 10.29
CA GLN A 83 11.39 8.85 10.40
C GLN A 83 11.13 7.45 9.84
N GLY A 84 12.19 6.81 9.33
CA GLY A 84 12.10 5.49 8.71
C GLY A 84 11.05 5.46 7.61
N LEU A 85 10.15 4.48 7.69
CA LEU A 85 9.00 4.35 6.78
C LEU A 85 7.71 4.98 7.34
N ASN A 86 7.75 5.59 8.53
CA ASN A 86 6.58 6.24 9.14
C ASN A 86 6.42 7.68 8.62
N LYS A 87 6.19 7.83 7.31
CA LYS A 87 6.26 9.11 6.59
C LYS A 87 5.23 9.17 5.46
N PRO A 88 5.05 10.32 4.79
CA PRO A 88 4.09 10.45 3.70
C PRO A 88 4.35 9.45 2.57
N ALA A 89 3.29 8.81 2.09
CA ALA A 89 3.38 7.77 1.07
C ALA A 89 2.11 7.68 0.21
N GLU A 90 2.26 7.13 -1.00
CA GLU A 90 1.16 6.67 -1.84
C GLU A 90 1.11 5.14 -1.80
N VAL A 91 -0.04 4.62 -1.38
CA VAL A 91 -0.32 3.19 -1.33
C VAL A 91 -1.13 2.81 -2.57
N THR A 92 -0.75 1.73 -3.21
CA THR A 92 -1.53 1.05 -4.25
C THR A 92 -1.87 -0.35 -3.75
N LEU A 93 -3.16 -0.68 -3.66
CA LEU A 93 -3.65 -2.03 -3.36
C LEU A 93 -4.20 -2.68 -4.64
N LEU A 94 -3.86 -3.94 -4.84
CA LEU A 94 -4.33 -4.78 -5.95
C LEU A 94 -5.54 -5.62 -5.54
N ASN A 95 -6.20 -6.23 -6.53
CA ASN A 95 -7.37 -7.09 -6.35
C ASN A 95 -8.58 -6.41 -5.69
N ILE A 96 -8.67 -5.08 -5.82
CA ILE A 96 -9.82 -4.30 -5.37
C ILE A 96 -10.90 -4.36 -6.45
N LYS A 97 -11.78 -5.35 -6.34
CA LYS A 97 -12.77 -5.68 -7.39
C LYS A 97 -14.19 -5.38 -6.93
N CYS A 98 -14.96 -4.71 -7.79
CA CYS A 98 -16.41 -4.57 -7.62
C CYS A 98 -17.08 -5.84 -8.16
N MET A 99 -17.53 -6.74 -7.29
CA MET A 99 -18.04 -8.05 -7.70
C MET A 99 -19.28 -8.45 -6.91
N ASN A 100 -20.24 -9.09 -7.58
CA ASN A 100 -21.32 -9.79 -6.90
C ASN A 100 -20.76 -11.08 -6.30
N LYS A 101 -20.77 -11.20 -4.97
CA LYS A 101 -20.21 -12.35 -4.26
C LYS A 101 -20.95 -13.66 -4.49
N LYS A 102 -22.27 -13.61 -4.77
CA LYS A 102 -23.09 -14.80 -4.99
C LYS A 102 -22.85 -15.39 -6.37
N THR A 103 -22.72 -14.54 -7.38
CA THR A 103 -22.61 -14.97 -8.78
C THR A 103 -21.17 -14.96 -9.31
N GLY A 104 -20.24 -14.30 -8.61
CA GLY A 104 -18.87 -14.06 -9.09
C GLY A 104 -18.80 -13.03 -10.22
N GLN A 105 -19.92 -12.36 -10.57
CA GLN A 105 -19.95 -11.39 -11.66
C GLN A 105 -19.14 -10.14 -11.29
N LEU A 106 -18.10 -9.86 -12.07
CA LEU A 106 -17.30 -8.65 -11.96
C LEU A 106 -17.97 -7.47 -12.67
N TYR A 107 -17.95 -6.31 -12.04
CA TYR A 107 -18.38 -5.05 -12.62
C TYR A 107 -17.16 -4.17 -12.85
N THR A 108 -16.96 -3.79 -14.11
CA THR A 108 -15.85 -2.90 -14.52
C THR A 108 -16.32 -1.50 -14.91
N GLU A 109 -17.64 -1.29 -15.05
CA GLU A 109 -18.24 -0.01 -15.40
C GLU A 109 -19.68 0.14 -14.85
N GLY A 110 -20.25 1.33 -15.04
CA GLY A 110 -21.64 1.63 -14.72
C GLY A 110 -21.90 2.03 -13.25
N PRO A 111 -23.18 2.17 -12.86
CA PRO A 111 -23.56 2.73 -11.56
C PRO A 111 -23.05 1.95 -10.35
N LYS A 112 -22.89 0.62 -10.48
CA LYS A 112 -22.35 -0.25 -9.42
C LYS A 112 -20.89 0.11 -9.10
N VAL A 113 -20.08 0.35 -10.14
CA VAL A 113 -18.68 0.76 -9.98
C VAL A 113 -18.57 2.19 -9.43
N ALA A 114 -19.44 3.10 -9.88
CA ALA A 114 -19.49 4.47 -9.34
C ALA A 114 -19.73 4.47 -7.82
N ARG A 115 -20.73 3.74 -7.34
CA ARG A 115 -21.00 3.57 -5.90
C ARG A 115 -19.85 2.92 -5.15
N TYR A 116 -19.22 1.90 -5.74
CA TYR A 116 -18.07 1.25 -5.13
C TYR A 116 -16.88 2.20 -4.99
N ARG A 117 -16.65 3.07 -5.98
CA ARG A 117 -15.63 4.13 -5.91
C ARG A 117 -15.95 5.13 -4.79
N GLU A 118 -17.19 5.58 -4.66
CA GLU A 118 -17.60 6.49 -3.58
C GLU A 118 -17.33 5.87 -2.19
N MET A 119 -17.60 4.58 -2.03
CA MET A 119 -17.26 3.85 -0.80
C MET A 119 -15.75 3.82 -0.53
N LEU A 120 -14.91 3.61 -1.55
CA LEU A 120 -13.45 3.65 -1.40
C LEU A 120 -12.95 5.06 -1.02
N VAL A 121 -13.58 6.12 -1.54
CA VAL A 121 -13.29 7.50 -1.14
C VAL A 121 -13.59 7.70 0.34
N LYS A 122 -14.80 7.32 0.78
CA LYS A 122 -15.20 7.44 2.19
C LYS A 122 -14.28 6.66 3.13
N LYS A 123 -13.90 5.43 2.76
CA LYS A 123 -12.97 4.61 3.54
C LYS A 123 -11.58 5.21 3.66
N ALA A 124 -11.07 5.84 2.60
CA ALA A 124 -9.81 6.57 2.69
C ALA A 124 -9.94 7.72 3.70
N GLU A 125 -10.99 8.54 3.59
CA GLU A 125 -11.21 9.69 4.46
C GLU A 125 -11.37 9.31 5.94
N GLU A 126 -12.11 8.24 6.23
CA GLU A 126 -12.29 7.69 7.60
C GLU A 126 -10.97 7.28 8.24
N GLN A 127 -10.01 6.82 7.43
CA GLN A 127 -8.66 6.46 7.87
C GLN A 127 -7.69 7.64 7.76
N GLY A 128 -8.16 8.87 7.55
CA GLY A 128 -7.32 10.05 7.38
C GLY A 128 -6.38 9.98 6.16
N ALA A 129 -6.73 9.15 5.18
CA ALA A 129 -6.06 9.03 3.90
C ALA A 129 -6.78 9.86 2.82
N GLU A 130 -6.03 10.26 1.80
CA GLU A 130 -6.54 10.97 0.63
C GLU A 130 -6.74 9.96 -0.52
N PHE A 131 -7.97 9.82 -1.00
CA PHE A 131 -8.23 9.01 -2.19
C PHE A 131 -7.52 9.60 -3.42
N VAL A 132 -6.81 8.77 -4.18
CA VAL A 132 -6.14 9.19 -5.43
C VAL A 132 -6.88 8.66 -6.66
N SER A 133 -7.03 7.34 -6.78
CA SER A 133 -7.65 6.75 -7.96
C SER A 133 -8.16 5.34 -7.70
N PHE A 134 -9.13 4.91 -8.49
CA PHE A 134 -9.59 3.53 -8.52
C PHE A 134 -9.75 3.09 -9.98
N ASP A 135 -9.04 2.02 -10.38
CA ASP A 135 -9.15 1.37 -11.68
C ASP A 135 -9.90 0.05 -11.51
N PRO A 136 -11.18 -0.03 -11.93
CA PRO A 136 -12.02 -1.21 -11.75
C PRO A 136 -11.64 -2.38 -12.67
N VAL A 137 -10.93 -2.11 -13.78
CA VAL A 137 -10.50 -3.13 -14.74
C VAL A 137 -9.25 -3.84 -14.20
N LYS A 138 -8.27 -3.07 -13.71
CA LYS A 138 -7.06 -3.63 -13.08
C LYS A 138 -7.30 -4.08 -11.64
N GLY A 139 -8.34 -3.57 -11.00
CA GLY A 139 -8.59 -3.75 -9.58
C GLY A 139 -7.55 -3.05 -8.72
N GLU A 140 -7.13 -1.85 -9.12
CA GLU A 140 -6.13 -1.04 -8.42
C GLU A 140 -6.81 0.10 -7.66
N TRP A 141 -6.57 0.19 -6.35
CA TRP A 141 -6.96 1.34 -5.55
C TRP A 141 -5.72 2.07 -5.04
N LYS A 142 -5.67 3.38 -5.27
CA LYS A 142 -4.59 4.25 -4.82
C LYS A 142 -5.10 5.30 -3.85
N PHE A 143 -4.36 5.49 -2.77
CA PHE A 143 -4.61 6.53 -1.77
C PHE A 143 -3.29 7.00 -1.17
N ARG A 144 -3.29 8.19 -0.57
CA ARG A 144 -2.13 8.80 0.08
C ARG A 144 -2.34 8.89 1.57
N VAL A 145 -1.28 8.66 2.31
CA VAL A 145 -1.24 8.81 3.77
C VAL A 145 -0.18 9.83 4.15
N LYS A 146 -0.40 10.57 5.24
CA LYS A 146 0.62 11.48 5.80
C LYS A 146 1.68 10.74 6.60
N HIS A 147 1.30 9.61 7.20
CA HIS A 147 2.15 8.69 7.95
C HIS A 147 1.34 7.41 8.24
N PHE A 148 1.93 6.44 8.92
CA PHE A 148 1.27 5.18 9.25
C PHE A 148 0.85 5.17 10.73
N SER A 149 -0.44 4.99 10.96
CA SER A 149 -1.05 4.87 12.29
C SER A 149 -1.77 3.54 12.36
N CYS A 150 -1.85 2.93 13.55
CA CYS A 150 -2.79 1.85 13.78
C CYS A 150 -4.20 2.44 13.67
N TYR A 151 -4.86 2.17 12.55
CA TYR A 151 -6.30 2.30 12.45
C TYR A 151 -6.86 0.94 12.87
N GLU A 152 -7.39 0.85 14.09
CA GLU A 152 -8.18 -0.32 14.47
C GLU A 152 -9.37 -0.40 13.50
N PHE A 153 -9.33 -1.38 12.61
CA PHE A 153 -10.41 -1.61 11.67
C PHE A 153 -11.65 -2.04 12.45
N VAL A 154 -12.71 -1.25 12.37
CA VAL A 154 -14.06 -1.73 12.61
C VAL A 154 -14.47 -2.51 11.37
N GLY A 155 -14.14 -3.81 11.34
CA GLY A 155 -14.80 -4.84 10.53
C GLY A 155 -14.50 -4.92 9.02
N GLU A 156 -14.15 -6.12 8.56
CA GLU A 156 -14.30 -6.55 7.15
C GLU A 156 -15.76 -6.45 6.65
N GLU A 157 -16.71 -6.32 7.59
CA GLU A 157 -18.15 -6.26 7.34
C GLU A 157 -18.56 -5.09 6.41
N ASP A 158 -17.83 -3.96 6.38
CA ASP A 158 -18.20 -2.82 5.52
C ASP A 158 -17.74 -2.96 4.05
N LEU A 159 -16.72 -3.77 3.76
CA LEU A 159 -16.41 -4.17 2.37
C LEU A 159 -17.34 -5.30 1.92
N ASP A 160 -17.88 -6.03 2.88
CA ASP A 160 -18.55 -7.29 2.67
C ASP A 160 -20.07 -7.20 2.63
N HIS A 161 -20.68 -6.24 3.33
CA HIS A 161 -22.12 -5.98 3.32
C HIS A 161 -22.65 -5.24 2.10
N LEU A 162 -21.77 -4.73 1.24
CA LEU A 162 -22.16 -3.94 0.06
C LEU A 162 -21.65 -4.51 -1.26
N GLY A 163 -21.06 -5.72 -1.26
CA GLY A 163 -20.82 -6.45 -2.51
C GLY A 163 -22.13 -6.53 -3.26
N CYS A 164 -22.23 -5.85 -4.41
CA CYS A 164 -23.48 -5.41 -5.03
C CYS A 164 -24.63 -6.41 -4.83
N TYR A 165 -25.43 -6.22 -3.77
CA TYR A 165 -26.58 -7.06 -3.52
C TYR A 165 -27.68 -6.59 -4.46
N GLU A 166 -28.14 -7.48 -5.32
CA GLU A 166 -29.45 -7.33 -5.93
C GLU A 166 -30.51 -7.78 -4.91
N PRO A 167 -31.67 -7.11 -4.86
CA PRO A 167 -32.80 -7.52 -4.03
C PRO A 167 -33.30 -8.94 -4.39
#